data_AF-A0A966PPP2-F1
#
_entry.id   AF-A0A966PPP2-F1
#
_cell.length_a   1.000
_cell.length_b   1.000
_cell.length_c   1.000
_cell.angle_alpha   90.00
_cell.angle_beta   90.00
_cell.angle_gamma   90.00
#
_symmetry.space_group_name_H-M   'P 1'
#
loop_
_entity.id
_entity.type
_entity.pdbx_description
1 polymer ?
#
loop_
_entity_poly.entity_id
_entity_poly.type
_entity_poly.pdbx_seq_one_letter_code
_entity_poly.pdbx_strand_id
1 'polypeptide(L)'
;MSRGNATATREKPFVIGVAGGTCSGKTTVTERLEEVVGADRLAVIKQDSYYIRRDHQSFDQRAAANYDHPDAFDWDLTNEQLHKLISGETVEVPVYDYPNHNRSDEVMVVKSAPIIVFEGILALYDENLRNQ
;
A
#
# COMPACT_ATOMS: atom_id res chain seq x y z
N MET A 1 8.66 40.53 22.32
CA MET A 1 8.15 39.19 22.70
C MET A 1 7.75 38.46 21.42
N SER A 2 8.65 37.67 20.84
CA SER A 2 8.36 36.81 19.68
C SER A 2 8.22 35.39 20.21
N ARG A 3 7.02 34.82 20.13
CA ARG A 3 6.81 33.40 20.45
C ARG A 3 7.35 32.59 19.29
N GLY A 4 8.44 31.86 19.54
CA GLY A 4 9.00 30.90 18.59
C GLY A 4 7.93 29.90 18.17
N ASN A 5 7.78 29.73 16.86
CA ASN A 5 6.92 28.72 16.27
C ASN A 5 7.61 27.38 16.47
N ALA A 6 7.16 26.59 17.44
CA ALA A 6 7.61 25.21 17.57
C ALA A 6 7.13 24.46 16.33
N THR A 7 8.05 24.05 15.46
CA THR A 7 7.77 23.05 14.43
C THR A 7 7.27 21.80 15.13
N ALA A 8 5.98 21.50 15.02
CA ALA A 8 5.42 20.26 15.53
C ALA A 8 6.18 19.11 14.88
N THR A 9 6.96 18.39 15.66
CA THR A 9 7.57 17.13 15.23
C THR A 9 6.42 16.17 14.95
N ARG A 10 6.16 15.86 13.67
CA ARG A 10 5.21 14.80 13.30
C ARG A 10 5.74 13.50 13.90
N GLU A 11 4.95 12.86 14.77
CA GLU A 11 5.27 11.54 15.29
C GLU A 11 5.37 10.54 14.14
N LYS A 12 6.32 9.60 14.22
CA LYS A 12 6.49 8.53 13.22
C LYS A 12 5.16 7.74 13.13
N PRO A 13 4.59 7.55 11.94
CA PRO A 13 3.38 6.75 11.76
C PRO A 13 3.51 5.35 12.34
N PHE A 14 2.40 4.82 12.86
CA PHE A 14 2.29 3.42 13.26
C PHE A 14 1.88 2.57 12.05
N VAL A 15 2.72 1.60 11.68
CA VAL A 15 2.51 0.77 10.49
C VAL A 15 1.91 -0.58 10.89
N ILE A 16 0.83 -0.98 10.21
CA ILE A 16 0.12 -2.23 10.41
C ILE A 16 0.18 -3.03 9.11
N GLY A 17 0.83 -4.20 9.14
CA GLY A 17 0.78 -5.17 8.06
C GLY A 17 -0.36 -6.17 8.26
N VAL A 18 -1.27 -6.30 7.29
CA VAL A 18 -2.39 -7.26 7.34
C VAL A 18 -2.19 -8.30 6.23
N ALA A 19 -1.68 -9.48 6.60
CA ALA A 19 -1.42 -10.58 5.67
C ALA A 19 -2.51 -11.67 5.73
N GLY A 20 -2.83 -12.26 4.58
CA GLY A 20 -3.76 -13.39 4.49
C GLY A 20 -4.30 -13.61 3.08
N GLY A 21 -4.78 -14.82 2.78
CA GLY A 21 -5.31 -15.17 1.45
C GLY A 21 -6.49 -14.31 0.99
N THR A 22 -6.86 -14.40 -0.29
CA THR A 22 -8.10 -13.80 -0.80
C THR A 22 -9.30 -14.31 0.00
N CYS A 23 -10.26 -13.42 0.27
CA CYS A 23 -11.45 -13.71 1.11
C CYS A 23 -11.17 -14.06 2.59
N SER A 24 -9.97 -13.82 3.11
CA SER A 24 -9.66 -14.07 4.53
C SER A 24 -10.17 -13.00 5.51
N GLY A 25 -10.88 -11.98 5.03
CA GLY A 25 -11.42 -10.88 5.85
C GLY A 25 -10.48 -9.70 6.11
N LYS A 26 -9.36 -9.56 5.39
CA LYS A 26 -8.42 -8.42 5.52
C LYS A 26 -9.11 -7.06 5.38
N THR A 27 -9.91 -6.91 4.33
CA THR A 27 -10.66 -5.68 4.08
C THR A 27 -11.62 -5.36 5.22
N THR A 28 -12.26 -6.37 5.83
CA THR A 28 -13.09 -6.18 7.02
C THR A 28 -12.28 -5.68 8.22
N VAL A 29 -11.06 -6.18 8.42
CA VAL A 29 -10.17 -5.64 9.48
C VAL A 29 -9.85 -4.17 9.22
N THR A 30 -9.53 -3.82 7.98
CA THR A 30 -9.23 -2.44 7.56
C THR A 30 -10.44 -1.51 7.75
N GLU A 31 -11.63 -1.92 7.32
CA GLU A 31 -12.88 -1.16 7.51
C GLU A 31 -13.18 -0.93 9.01
N ARG A 32 -13.00 -1.96 9.84
CA ARG A 32 -13.19 -1.83 11.30
C ARG A 32 -12.16 -0.91 11.94
N LEU A 33 -10.91 -0.92 11.47
CA LEU A 33 -9.90 0.03 11.93
C LEU A 33 -10.33 1.46 11.59
N GLU A 34 -10.78 1.70 10.37
CA GLU A 34 -11.27 3.00 9.92
C GLU A 34 -12.42 3.53 10.79
N GLU A 35 -13.40 2.67 11.11
CA GLU A 35 -14.51 2.98 12.03
C GLU A 35 -14.03 3.42 13.42
N VAL A 36 -12.95 2.82 13.92
CA VAL A 36 -12.41 3.09 15.27
C VAL A 36 -11.53 4.32 15.32
N VAL A 37 -10.68 4.53 14.30
CA VAL A 37 -9.63 5.56 14.34
C VAL A 37 -9.98 6.85 13.59
N GLY A 38 -11.01 6.81 12.74
CA GLY A 38 -11.38 7.88 11.82
C GLY A 38 -10.63 7.81 10.48
N ALA A 39 -11.38 7.96 9.39
CA ALA A 39 -10.86 7.90 8.02
C ALA A 39 -9.74 8.92 7.72
N ASP A 40 -9.73 10.05 8.41
CA ASP A 40 -8.72 11.10 8.26
C ASP A 40 -7.37 10.75 8.92
N ARG A 41 -7.34 9.71 9.76
CA ARG A 41 -6.13 9.27 10.46
C ARG A 41 -5.56 7.94 9.97
N LEU A 42 -6.18 7.36 8.93
CA LEU A 42 -5.81 6.07 8.38
C LEU A 42 -5.42 6.23 6.90
N ALA A 43 -4.22 5.76 6.55
CA ALA A 43 -3.82 5.56 5.16
C ALA A 43 -3.84 4.06 4.87
N VAL A 44 -4.57 3.63 3.85
CA VAL A 44 -4.66 2.22 3.45
C VAL A 44 -4.00 2.01 2.11
N ILE A 45 -3.09 1.05 2.04
CA ILE A 45 -2.36 0.66 0.83
C ILE A 45 -2.61 -0.83 0.61
N LYS A 46 -3.03 -1.19 -0.60
CA LYS A 46 -3.28 -2.58 -1.01
C LYS A 46 -2.10 -3.11 -1.81
N GLN A 47 -1.60 -4.29 -1.46
CA GLN A 47 -0.49 -4.93 -2.14
C GLN A 47 -0.76 -5.19 -3.63
N ASP A 48 -2.01 -5.53 -3.98
CA ASP A 48 -2.45 -5.77 -5.36
C ASP A 48 -2.18 -4.56 -6.29
N SER A 49 -2.15 -3.34 -5.73
CA SER A 49 -1.81 -2.12 -6.48
C SER A 49 -0.39 -2.17 -7.06
N TYR A 50 0.49 -3.00 -6.49
CA TYR A 50 1.89 -3.12 -6.85
C TYR A 50 2.21 -4.36 -7.68
N TYR A 51 1.21 -5.07 -8.25
CA TYR A 51 1.51 -6.11 -9.24
C TYR A 51 2.34 -5.56 -10.39
N ILE A 52 3.41 -6.23 -10.81
CA ILE A 52 4.30 -5.76 -11.89
C ILE A 52 3.51 -5.47 -13.16
N ARG A 53 3.89 -4.39 -13.84
CA ARG A 53 3.28 -4.03 -15.11
C ARG A 53 3.73 -5.00 -16.22
N ARG A 54 2.78 -5.51 -16.99
CA ARG A 54 3.00 -6.57 -17.99
C ARG A 54 2.58 -6.13 -19.40
N ASP A 55 2.91 -4.90 -19.78
CA ASP A 55 2.48 -4.28 -21.04
C ASP A 55 2.91 -5.06 -22.31
N HIS A 56 3.99 -5.83 -22.22
CA HIS A 56 4.52 -6.65 -23.31
C HIS A 56 3.84 -8.02 -23.45
N GLN A 57 2.96 -8.40 -22.53
CA GLN A 57 2.28 -9.70 -22.53
C GLN A 57 0.86 -9.56 -23.11
N SER A 58 0.37 -10.57 -23.81
CA SER A 58 -1.02 -10.62 -24.25
C SER A 58 -1.98 -10.76 -23.07
N PHE A 59 -3.27 -10.49 -23.28
CA PHE A 59 -4.29 -10.69 -22.26
C PHE A 59 -4.25 -12.11 -21.68
N ASP A 60 -4.25 -13.13 -22.54
CA ASP A 60 -4.26 -14.53 -22.12
C ASP A 60 -3.01 -14.89 -21.29
N GLN A 61 -1.84 -14.34 -21.65
CA GLN A 61 -0.61 -14.53 -20.88
C GLN A 61 -0.69 -13.88 -19.51
N ARG A 62 -1.26 -12.67 -19.41
CA ARG A 62 -1.46 -11.98 -18.13
C ARG A 62 -2.50 -12.69 -17.28
N ALA A 63 -3.59 -13.18 -17.85
CA ALA A 63 -4.64 -13.90 -17.14
C ALA A 63 -4.14 -15.25 -16.59
N ALA A 64 -3.22 -15.90 -17.29
CA ALA A 64 -2.61 -17.17 -16.86
C ALA A 64 -1.43 -17.02 -15.88
N ALA A 65 -1.01 -15.79 -15.57
CA ALA A 65 0.11 -15.56 -14.65
C ALA A 65 -0.25 -15.92 -13.20
N ASN A 66 0.75 -16.35 -12.43
CA ASN A 66 0.59 -16.59 -11.00
C ASN A 66 0.78 -15.29 -10.20
N TYR A 67 -0.32 -14.67 -9.78
CA TYR A 67 -0.31 -13.45 -8.98
C TYR A 67 -0.07 -13.70 -7.48
N ASP A 68 -0.08 -14.96 -7.03
CA ASP A 68 0.22 -15.31 -5.64
C ASP A 68 1.72 -15.52 -5.38
N HIS A 69 2.55 -15.40 -6.42
CA HIS A 69 4.00 -15.54 -6.31
C HIS A 69 4.65 -14.19 -5.95
N PRO A 70 5.70 -14.16 -5.09
CA PRO A 70 6.44 -12.94 -4.77
C PRO A 70 6.89 -12.13 -5.99
N ASP A 71 7.34 -12.79 -7.06
CA ASP A 71 7.79 -12.15 -8.31
C ASP A 71 6.66 -11.41 -9.07
N ALA A 72 5.40 -11.60 -8.68
CA ALA A 72 4.30 -10.85 -9.25
C ALA A 72 4.29 -9.39 -8.76
N PHE A 73 5.02 -9.04 -7.71
CA PHE A 73 4.99 -7.73 -7.08
C PHE A 73 6.24 -6.90 -7.37
N ASP A 74 6.03 -5.59 -7.48
CA ASP A 74 7.06 -4.57 -7.59
C ASP A 74 7.46 -4.11 -6.19
N TRP A 75 8.31 -4.92 -5.55
CA TRP A 75 8.75 -4.70 -4.19
C TRP A 75 9.56 -3.43 -4.03
N ASP A 76 10.30 -3.01 -5.06
CA ASP A 76 11.07 -1.77 -5.03
C ASP A 76 10.13 -0.56 -4.91
N LEU A 77 9.12 -0.47 -5.78
CA LEU A 77 8.11 0.59 -5.70
C LEU A 77 7.30 0.53 -4.41
N THR A 78 6.93 -0.68 -3.97
CA THR A 78 6.21 -0.88 -2.70
C THR A 78 7.01 -0.32 -1.52
N ASN A 79 8.29 -0.70 -1.41
CA ASN A 79 9.18 -0.26 -0.34
C ASN A 79 9.40 1.26 -0.38
N GLU A 80 9.66 1.81 -1.57
CA GLU A 80 9.88 3.25 -1.76
C GLU A 80 8.67 4.06 -1.31
N GLN A 81 7.46 3.69 -1.75
CA GLN A 81 6.25 4.44 -1.44
C GLN A 81 5.84 4.28 0.04
N LEU A 82 6.00 3.09 0.62
CA LEU A 82 5.75 2.91 2.04
C LEU A 82 6.72 3.75 2.88
N HIS A 83 8.01 3.79 2.51
CA HIS A 83 9.00 4.63 3.19
C HIS A 83 8.66 6.12 3.12
N LYS A 84 8.22 6.60 1.94
CA LYS A 84 7.75 7.98 1.75
C LYS A 84 6.55 8.30 2.63
N LEU A 85 5.56 7.40 2.71
CA LEU A 85 4.41 7.56 3.60
C LEU A 85 4.82 7.60 5.08
N ILE A 86 5.71 6.72 5.52
CA ILE A 86 6.25 6.72 6.89
C ILE A 86 7.00 8.03 7.18
N SER A 87 7.65 8.61 6.17
CA SER A 87 8.37 9.88 6.26
C SER A 87 7.45 11.13 6.20
N GLY A 88 6.14 10.94 6.11
CA GLY A 88 5.17 12.03 6.12
C GLY A 88 4.78 12.56 4.75
N GLU A 89 5.27 11.95 3.67
CA GLU A 89 5.04 12.39 2.29
C GLU A 89 3.72 11.88 1.72
N THR A 90 3.32 12.43 0.58
CA THR A 90 2.18 11.94 -0.23
C THR A 90 2.72 11.11 -1.37
N VAL A 91 2.05 10.01 -1.71
CA VAL A 91 2.45 9.12 -2.80
C VAL A 91 1.31 8.91 -3.79
N GLU A 92 1.69 8.57 -5.02
CA GLU A 92 0.77 8.20 -6.10
C GLU A 92 0.80 6.67 -6.25
N VAL A 93 -0.18 6.01 -5.63
CA VAL A 93 -0.30 4.55 -5.64
C VAL A 93 -0.91 4.11 -6.97
N PRO A 94 -0.31 3.16 -7.71
CA PRO A 94 -0.88 2.70 -8.96
C PRO A 94 -2.27 2.06 -8.75
N VAL A 95 -3.16 2.20 -9.73
CA VAL A 95 -4.44 1.48 -9.73
C VAL A 95 -4.29 0.18 -10.52
N TYR A 96 -4.64 -0.94 -9.91
CA TYR A 96 -4.67 -2.23 -10.60
C TYR A 96 -6.02 -2.45 -11.30
N ASP A 97 -5.96 -2.71 -12.60
CA ASP A 97 -7.13 -3.02 -13.43
C ASP A 97 -7.32 -4.53 -13.50
N TYR A 98 -8.19 -5.04 -12.63
CA TYR A 98 -8.52 -6.46 -12.55
C TYR A 98 -9.07 -7.02 -13.87
N PRO A 99 -10.04 -6.36 -14.55
CA PRO A 99 -10.49 -6.78 -15.88
C PRO A 99 -9.36 -6.96 -16.89
N ASN A 100 -8.36 -6.09 -16.91
CA ASN A 100 -7.25 -6.14 -17.87
C ASN A 100 -6.04 -6.98 -17.40
N HIS A 101 -6.06 -7.47 -16.16
CA HIS A 101 -4.94 -8.14 -15.50
C HIS A 101 -3.62 -7.36 -15.62
N ASN A 102 -3.67 -6.04 -15.38
CA ASN A 102 -2.49 -5.17 -15.47
C ASN A 102 -2.69 -3.88 -14.66
N ARG A 103 -1.62 -3.11 -14.44
CA ARG A 103 -1.77 -1.73 -13.93
C ARG A 103 -2.40 -0.83 -14.98
N SER A 104 -3.34 0.02 -14.58
CA SER A 104 -3.81 1.12 -15.42
C SER A 104 -2.76 2.24 -15.49
N ASP A 105 -3.06 3.31 -16.24
CA ASP A 105 -2.29 4.56 -16.20
C ASP A 105 -2.74 5.49 -15.06
N GLU A 106 -3.73 5.07 -14.26
CA GLU A 106 -4.28 5.86 -13.17
C GLU A 106 -3.54 5.62 -11.86
N VAL A 107 -3.55 6.65 -11.02
CA VAL A 107 -2.98 6.61 -9.67
C VAL A 107 -3.99 7.13 -8.66
N MET A 108 -3.95 6.55 -7.47
CA MET A 108 -4.64 7.03 -6.29
C MET A 108 -3.67 7.82 -5.43
N VAL A 109 -3.99 9.08 -5.14
CA VAL A 109 -3.18 9.93 -4.26
C VAL A 109 -3.43 9.54 -2.80
N VAL A 110 -2.40 9.03 -2.12
CA VAL A 110 -2.46 8.66 -0.70
C VAL A 110 -1.56 9.58 0.11
N LYS A 111 -2.14 10.28 1.09
CA LYS A 111 -1.41 11.13 2.02
C LYS A 111 -0.95 10.31 3.22
N SER A 112 0.24 10.61 3.75
CA SER A 112 0.67 10.07 5.03
C SER A 112 -0.33 10.42 6.15
N ALA A 113 -0.58 9.43 7.01
CA ALA A 113 -1.47 9.50 8.15
C ALA A 113 -0.79 8.92 9.40
N PRO A 114 -1.28 9.22 10.62
CA PRO A 114 -0.73 8.66 11.85
C PRO A 114 -0.71 7.12 11.89
N ILE A 115 -1.65 6.46 11.20
CA ILE A 115 -1.70 5.01 11.05
C ILE A 115 -1.65 4.68 9.57
N ILE A 116 -0.74 3.79 9.18
CA ILE A 116 -0.61 3.28 7.81
C ILE A 116 -0.90 1.78 7.84
N VAL A 117 -1.84 1.33 7.03
CA VAL A 117 -2.17 -0.08 6.84
C VAL A 117 -1.67 -0.53 5.48
N PHE A 118 -0.87 -1.59 5.47
CA PHE A 118 -0.48 -2.30 4.26
C PHE A 118 -1.12 -3.69 4.28
N GLU A 119 -2.11 -3.92 3.41
CA GLU A 119 -2.84 -5.18 3.34
C GLU A 119 -2.57 -5.96 2.05
N GLY A 120 -2.47 -7.28 2.14
CA GLY A 120 -2.13 -8.11 0.99
C GLY A 120 -1.96 -9.59 1.32
N ILE A 121 -1.85 -10.43 0.31
CA ILE A 121 -1.60 -11.87 0.49
C ILE A 121 -0.20 -12.16 1.02
N LEU A 122 0.76 -11.31 0.66
CA LEU A 122 2.18 -11.39 0.99
C LEU A 122 2.65 -10.10 1.69
N ALA A 123 1.76 -9.39 2.39
CA ALA A 123 2.08 -8.09 3.01
C ALA A 123 3.25 -8.14 4.01
N LEU A 124 3.54 -9.32 4.56
CA LEU A 124 4.64 -9.56 5.50
C LEU A 124 5.76 -10.43 4.88
N TYR A 125 5.82 -10.58 3.55
CA TYR A 125 6.80 -11.44 2.88
C TYR A 125 8.18 -10.78 2.73
N ASP A 126 8.22 -9.52 2.30
CA ASP A 126 9.48 -8.81 2.03
C ASP A 126 10.17 -8.35 3.33
N GLU A 127 11.47 -8.61 3.44
CA GLU A 127 12.24 -8.28 4.65
C GLU A 127 12.48 -6.79 4.80
N ASN A 128 12.75 -6.08 3.70
CA ASN A 128 12.97 -4.63 3.74
C ASN A 128 11.72 -3.93 4.24
N LEU A 129 10.54 -4.35 3.75
CA LEU A 129 9.25 -3.83 4.18
C LEU A 129 9.00 -4.08 5.66
N ARG A 130 9.26 -5.30 6.15
CA ARG A 130 9.06 -5.64 7.57
C ARG A 130 9.94 -4.83 8.53
N ASN A 131 11.10 -4.36 8.06
CA ASN A 131 12.12 -3.72 8.89
C ASN A 131 12.13 -2.18 8.81
N GLN A 132 11.12 -1.55 8.17
CA GLN A 132 11.00 -0.08 8.08
C GLN A 132 10.53 0.61 9.38
#